data_AF-A0A101IP23-F1
#
_entry.id   AF-A0A101IP23-F1
#
_cell.length_a   1.000
_cell.length_b   1.000
_cell.length_c   1.000
_cell.angle_alpha   90.00
_cell.angle_beta   90.00
_cell.angle_gamma   90.00
#
_symmetry.space_group_name_H-M   'P 1'
#
loop_
_entity.id
_entity.type
_entity.pdbx_description
1 polymer ?
#
loop_
_entity_poly.entity_id
_entity_poly.type
_entity_poly.pdbx_seq_one_letter_code
_entity_poly.pdbx_strand_id
1 'polypeptide(L)' 'MIPIEDLLRFVREDAPWGDVTSETVVPDVICRAVIRAKDAGVVAGLAEARALFE' A
#
# COMPACT_ATOMS: atom_id res chain seq x y z
N MET A 1 -17.18 -3.75 5.13
CA MET A 1 -16.10 -2.99 4.49
C MET A 1 -15.44 -2.20 5.60
N ILE A 2 -14.11 -2.27 5.72
CA ILE A 2 -13.38 -1.49 6.72
C ILE A 2 -13.46 0.00 6.33
N PRO A 3 -13.74 0.93 7.25
CA PRO A 3 -13.71 2.37 6.97
C PRO A 3 -12.35 2.80 6.41
N ILE A 4 -12.33 3.73 5.47
CA ILE A 4 -11.08 4.22 4.86
C ILE A 4 -10.18 4.87 5.92
N GLU A 5 -10.77 5.47 6.96
CA GLU A 5 -10.06 6.10 8.07
C GLU A 5 -9.23 5.08 8.87
N ASP A 6 -9.72 3.85 9.02
CA ASP A 6 -8.99 2.76 9.67
C ASP A 6 -7.85 2.27 8.78
N LEU A 7 -8.05 2.16 7.47
CA LEU A 7 -6.99 1.79 6.53
C LEU A 7 -5.86 2.85 6.53
N LEU A 8 -6.22 4.13 6.51
CA LEU A 8 -5.27 5.24 6.58
C LEU A 8 -4.56 5.31 7.94
N ARG A 9 -5.19 4.86 9.02
CA ARG A 9 -4.52 4.75 10.33
C ARG A 9 -3.33 3.80 10.26
N PHE A 10 -3.44 2.66 9.57
CA PHE A 10 -2.33 1.73 9.38
C PHE A 10 -1.20 2.31 8.52
N VAL A 11 -1.53 3.08 7.48
CA VAL A 11 -0.52 3.76 6.65
C VAL A 11 0.27 4.80 7.47
N ARG A 12 -0.42 5.57 8.32
CA ARG A 12 0.24 6.57 9.20
C ARG A 12 1.10 5.92 10.28
N GLU A 13 0.74 4.72 10.72
CA GLU A 13 1.56 3.93 11.66
C GLU A 13 2.89 3.49 11.03
N ASP A 14 2.87 3.10 9.74
CA ASP A 14 4.05 2.64 9.00
C ASP A 14 4.99 3.80 8.62
N ALA A 15 4.42 4.95 8.21
CA ALA A 15 5.17 6.12 7.75
C ALA A 15 4.84 7.40 8.55
N PRO A 16 5.10 7.44 9.88
CA PRO A 16 4.72 8.57 10.73
C PRO A 16 5.43 9.89 10.35
N TRP A 17 6.60 9.80 9.72
CA TRP A 17 7.39 10.94 9.24
C TRP A 17 7.60 10.93 7.72
N GLY A 18 6.87 10.09 6.98
CA GLY A 18 7.05 9.86 5.54
C GLY A 18 7.95 8.66 5.21
N ASP A 19 8.17 8.43 3.91
CA ASP A 19 9.02 7.35 3.38
C ASP A 19 10.38 7.91 2.93
N VAL A 20 11.31 7.95 3.88
CA VAL A 20 12.68 8.48 3.69
C VAL A 20 13.41 7.76 2.55
N THR A 21 13.18 6.46 2.38
CA THR A 21 13.90 5.70 1.35
C THR A 21 13.44 6.14 -0.02
N SER A 22 12.13 6.15 -0.27
CA SER A 22 11.59 6.58 -1.55
C SER A 22 11.96 8.04 -1.84
N GLU A 23 11.84 8.94 -0.86
CA GLU A 23 12.22 10.35 -1.01
C GLU A 23 13.71 10.55 -1.38
N THR A 24 14.59 9.64 -0.96
CA THR A 24 16.04 9.77 -1.19
C THR A 24 16.49 9.12 -2.49
N VAL A 25 15.86 8.02 -2.92
CA VAL A 25 16.39 7.17 -4.01
C VAL A 25 15.45 7.01 -5.19
N VAL A 26 14.16 7.30 -5.05
CA VAL A 26 13.16 7.10 -6.11
C VAL A 26 12.92 8.44 -6.81
N PRO A 27 13.21 8.55 -8.12
CA PRO A 27 12.89 9.76 -8.88
C PRO A 27 11.38 9.89 -9.09
N ASP A 28 10.91 11.10 -9.40
CA ASP A 28 9.51 11.35 -9.74
C ASP A 28 9.16 10.73 -11.11
N VAL A 29 8.72 9.47 -11.09
CA VAL A 29 8.44 8.68 -12.29
C VAL A 29 7.20 7.80 -12.10
N ILE A 30 6.48 7.56 -13.21
CA ILE A 30 5.38 6.60 -13.25
C ILE A 30 5.95 5.21 -13.51
N CYS A 31 5.56 4.24 -12.69
CA CYS A 31 5.96 2.84 -12.85
C CYS A 31 4.76 1.88 -12.77
N ARG A 32 5.01 0.61 -13.09
CA ARG A 32 4.02 -0.47 -12.95
C ARG A 32 4.53 -1.50 -11.96
N ALA A 33 3.76 -1.73 -10.90
CA ALA A 33 4.00 -2.80 -9.93
C ALA A 33 3.03 -3.98 -10.13
N VAL A 34 3.34 -5.12 -9.53
CA VAL A 34 2.49 -6.32 -9.52
C VAL A 34 2.53 -6.99 -8.15
N ILE A 35 1.36 -7.33 -7.60
CA ILE A 35 1.26 -8.19 -6.42
C ILE A 35 1.29 -9.64 -6.90
N ARG A 36 2.22 -10.44 -6.38
CA ARG A 36 2.39 -11.86 -6.76
C ARG A 36 2.29 -12.75 -5.52
N ALA A 37 1.39 -13.74 -5.58
CA ALA A 37 1.36 -14.81 -4.59
C ALA A 37 2.63 -15.66 -4.72
N LYS A 38 3.34 -15.84 -3.61
CA LYS A 38 4.56 -16.68 -3.54
C LYS A 38 4.27 -18.12 -3.11
N ASP A 39 3.03 -18.39 -2.70
CA ASP A 39 2.55 -19.70 -2.28
C ASP A 39 1.03 -19.81 -2.56
N ALA A 40 0.50 -21.03 -2.50
CA ALA A 40 -0.93 -21.29 -2.68
C ALA A 40 -1.76 -20.77 -1.49
N GLY A 41 -2.96 -20.27 -1.76
CA GLY A 41 -3.85 -19.77 -0.70
C GLY A 41 -5.15 -19.15 -1.20
N VAL A 42 -5.92 -18.62 -0.26
CA VAL A 42 -7.15 -17.85 -0.53
C VAL A 42 -6.82 -16.37 -0.55
N VAL A 43 -7.22 -15.68 -1.61
CA VAL A 43 -7.06 -14.22 -1.71
C VAL A 43 -8.25 -13.53 -1.04
N ALA A 44 -7.98 -12.61 -0.12
CA ALA A 44 -8.96 -11.77 0.56
C ALA A 44 -8.38 -10.36 0.77
N GLY A 45 -9.26 -9.35 0.93
CA GLY A 45 -8.83 -7.96 1.18
C GLY A 45 -8.57 -7.11 -0.08
N LEU A 46 -9.03 -7.55 -1.26
CA LEU A 46 -8.80 -6.83 -2.53
C LEU A 46 -9.50 -5.46 -2.57
N ALA A 47 -10.66 -5.32 -1.92
CA ALA A 47 -11.39 -4.06 -1.90
C ALA A 47 -10.66 -2.99 -1.06
N GLU A 48 -10.14 -3.39 0.09
CA GLU A 48 -9.34 -2.55 0.98
C GLU A 48 -8.02 -2.15 0.31
N ALA A 49 -7.34 -3.10 -0.35
CA ALA A 49 -6.13 -2.81 -1.11
C ALA A 49 -6.39 -1.82 -2.25
N ARG A 50 -7.49 -1.99 -3.00
CA ARG A 50 -7.89 -1.06 -4.06
C ARG A 50 -8.16 0.34 -3.51
N ALA A 51 -8.92 0.45 -2.43
CA ALA A 51 -9.28 1.73 -1.82
C ALA A 51 -8.08 2.55 -1.33
N LEU A 52 -6.93 1.93 -1.05
CA LEU A 52 -5.69 2.60 -0.65
C LEU A 52 -4.87 3.16 -1.83
N PHE A 53 -5.09 2.67 -3.06
CA PHE A 53 -4.35 3.09 -4.24
C PHE A 53 -5.19 3.89 -5.25
N GLU A 54 -6.49 4.09 -4.98
CA GLU A 54 -7.39 4.98 -5.73
C GLU A 54 -7.36 6.41 -5.20
#